data_AF-A0A1N7DFP9-F1
#
_entry.id   AF-A0A1N7DFP9-F1
#
_cell.length_a   1.000
_cell.length_b   1.000
_cell.length_c   1.000
_cell.angle_alpha   90.00
_cell.angle_beta   90.00
_cell.angle_gamma   90.00
#
_symmetry.space_group_name_H-M   'P 1'
#
loop_
_entity.id
_entity.type
_entity.pdbx_description
1 polymer ?
#
loop_
_entity_poly.entity_id
_entity_poly.type
_entity_poly.pdbx_seq_one_letter_code
_entity_poly.pdbx_strand_id
1 'polypeptide(L)'
;MDIEPGIYEHFKGQRYEVFGIARHSETEEVLVSYRKLYDDYSYWVRPVEMFLGDVERDGYVGPRFRRVVGRPSRNESVHCQDLCESPTSTTNTH
;
A
#
# COMPACT_ATOMS: atom_id res chain seq x y z
N MET A 1 -7.55 5.96 17.98
CA MET A 1 -6.38 5.04 17.94
C MET A 1 -6.09 4.91 16.47
N ASP A 2 -5.25 5.79 15.96
CA ASP A 2 -5.30 6.11 14.53
C ASP A 2 -4.08 5.50 13.86
N ILE A 3 -4.33 4.58 12.93
CA ILE A 3 -3.29 4.00 12.09
C ILE A 3 -3.31 4.77 10.79
N GLU A 4 -2.21 5.46 10.51
CA GLU A 4 -2.05 6.21 9.28
C GLU A 4 -1.92 5.25 8.09
N PRO A 5 -2.68 5.46 7.00
CA PRO A 5 -2.45 4.73 5.77
C PRO A 5 -1.03 4.99 5.23
N GLY A 6 -0.45 3.98 4.60
CA GLY A 6 0.88 4.08 4.01
C GLY A 6 1.66 2.78 4.02
N ILE A 7 2.96 2.87 3.75
CA ILE A 7 3.83 1.70 3.66
C ILE A 7 4.39 1.38 5.05
N TYR A 8 4.26 0.12 5.44
CA TYR A 8 4.79 -0.43 6.68
C TYR A 8 5.78 -1.55 6.34
N GLU A 9 6.87 -1.60 7.08
CA GLU A 9 7.88 -2.65 6.98
C GLU A 9 7.81 -3.51 8.24
N HIS A 10 7.69 -4.82 8.04
CA HIS A 10 7.75 -5.79 9.11
C HIS A 10 9.20 -5.97 9.56
N PHE A 11 9.44 -6.33 10.81
CA PHE A 11 10.80 -6.57 11.33
C PHE A 11 11.61 -7.62 10.55
N LYS A 12 10.95 -8.44 9.72
CA LYS A 12 11.58 -9.40 8.79
C LYS A 12 11.98 -8.82 7.43
N GLY A 13 11.79 -7.52 7.20
CA GLY A 13 12.12 -6.81 5.95
C GLY A 13 11.04 -6.83 4.86
N GLN A 14 9.91 -7.53 5.08
CA GLN A 14 8.79 -7.52 4.14
C GLN A 14 7.97 -6.24 4.25
N ARG A 15 7.51 -5.71 3.12
CA ARG A 15 6.71 -4.47 3.05
C ARG A 15 5.24 -4.74 2.80
N TYR A 16 4.42 -3.89 3.39
CA TYR A 16 2.97 -3.96 3.36
C TYR A 16 2.40 -2.55 3.19
N GLU A 17 1.28 -2.44 2.48
CA GLU A 17 0.52 -1.21 2.38
C GLU A 17 -0.69 -1.28 3.30
N VAL A 18 -0.77 -0.37 4.25
CA VAL A 18 -1.90 -0.22 5.15
C VAL A 18 -2.89 0.77 4.57
N PHE A 19 -4.14 0.35 4.44
CA PHE A 19 -5.23 1.19 3.96
C PHE A 19 -5.92 1.95 5.10
N GLY A 20 -5.92 1.36 6.30
CA GLY A 20 -6.50 1.96 7.49
C GLY A 20 -7.13 0.93 8.41
N ILE A 21 -8.06 1.42 9.24
CA ILE A 21 -8.77 0.62 10.24
C ILE A 21 -10.13 0.18 9.69
N ALA A 22 -10.48 -1.07 9.95
CA ALA A 22 -11.78 -1.66 9.71
C ALA A 22 -12.40 -2.10 11.04
N ARG A 23 -13.74 -2.21 11.08
CA ARG A 23 -14.46 -2.76 12.24
C ARG A 23 -15.13 -4.06 11.83
N HIS A 24 -14.93 -5.12 12.60
CA HIS A 24 -15.63 -6.38 12.38
C HIS A 24 -17.11 -6.19 12.70
N SER A 25 -18.00 -6.48 11.75
CA SER A 25 -19.42 -6.13 11.87
C SER A 25 -20.16 -6.91 12.96
N GLU A 26 -19.69 -8.12 13.30
CA GLU A 26 -20.35 -8.99 14.27
C GLU A 26 -19.81 -8.85 15.69
N THR A 27 -18.52 -8.53 15.83
CA THR A 27 -17.83 -8.47 17.13
C THR A 27 -17.45 -7.04 17.53
N GLU A 28 -17.63 -6.08 16.62
CA GLU A 28 -17.19 -4.69 16.74
C GLU A 28 -15.68 -4.50 16.95
N GLU A 29 -14.89 -5.57 16.79
CA GLU A 29 -13.45 -5.56 16.97
C GLU A 29 -12.76 -4.68 15.93
N VAL A 30 -11.73 -3.97 16.38
CA VAL A 30 -10.97 -3.04 15.55
C VAL A 30 -9.82 -3.79 14.87
N LEU A 31 -9.85 -3.80 13.54
CA LEU A 31 -8.92 -4.51 12.67
C LEU A 31 -8.14 -3.52 11.79
N VAL A 32 -6.96 -3.91 11.33
CA VAL A 32 -6.16 -3.20 10.32
C VAL A 32 -6.35 -3.89 8.98
N SER A 33 -6.73 -3.14 7.95
CA SER A 33 -6.75 -3.62 6.57
C SER A 33 -5.44 -3.26 5.88
N TYR A 34 -4.76 -4.27 5.33
CA TYR A 34 -3.48 -4.07 4.64
C TYR A 34 -3.26 -5.11 3.53
N ARG A 35 -2.32 -4.82 2.65
CA ARG A 35 -1.93 -5.65 1.51
C ARG A 35 -0.44 -5.98 1.56
N LYS A 36 -0.05 -7.19 1.16
CA LYS A 36 1.36 -7.52 0.90
C LYS A 36 1.88 -6.72 -0.30
N LEU A 37 3.11 -6.22 -0.23
CA LEU A 37 3.80 -5.60 -1.38
C LEU A 37 4.85 -6.54 -1.98
N TYR A 38 4.60 -7.84 -1.84
CA TYR A 38 5.44 -8.93 -2.31
C TYR A 38 4.55 -10.14 -2.63
N ASP A 39 5.12 -11.12 -3.32
CA ASP A 39 4.45 -12.32 -3.81
C ASP A 39 3.19 -12.01 -4.64
N ASP A 40 2.02 -12.40 -4.12
CA ASP A 40 0.70 -12.35 -4.75
C ASP A 40 -0.09 -11.06 -4.46
N TYR A 41 0.50 -10.12 -3.70
CA TYR A 41 -0.15 -8.87 -3.30
C TYR A 41 -1.51 -9.05 -2.62
N SER A 42 -1.71 -10.16 -1.89
CA SER A 42 -3.00 -10.46 -1.23
C SER A 42 -3.33 -9.49 -0.09
N TYR A 43 -4.64 -9.38 0.19
CA TYR A 43 -5.23 -8.55 1.22
C TYR A 43 -5.43 -9.33 2.52
N TRP A 44 -5.16 -8.68 3.64
CA TRP A 44 -5.20 -9.26 4.97
C TRP A 44 -5.88 -8.29 5.95
N VAL A 45 -6.49 -8.87 6.96
CA VAL A 45 -7.04 -8.15 8.11
C VAL A 45 -6.48 -8.74 9.40
N ARG A 46 -6.16 -7.89 10.37
CA ARG A 46 -5.62 -8.33 11.66
C ARG A 46 -6.03 -7.39 12.80
N PRO A 47 -6.27 -7.86 14.03
CA PRO A 47 -6.54 -7.00 15.18
C PRO A 47 -5.49 -5.91 15.36
N VAL A 48 -5.95 -4.68 15.64
CA VAL A 48 -5.08 -3.50 15.84
C VAL A 48 -4.05 -3.74 16.93
N GLU A 49 -4.45 -4.34 18.05
CA GLU A 49 -3.56 -4.62 19.18
C GLU A 49 -2.39 -5.53 18.78
N MET A 50 -2.64 -6.53 17.92
CA MET A 50 -1.58 -7.40 17.42
C MET A 50 -0.70 -6.74 16.36
N PHE A 51 -1.25 -5.77 15.62
CA PHE A 51 -0.52 -5.03 14.60
C PHE A 51 0.44 -4.01 15.21
N LEU A 52 -0.02 -3.27 16.22
CA LEU A 52 0.77 -2.28 16.95
C LEU A 52 1.66 -2.90 18.04
N GLY A 53 1.42 -4.16 18.39
CA GLY A 53 2.18 -4.85 19.43
C GLY A 53 3.67 -5.00 19.11
N ASP A 54 4.47 -4.97 20.17
CA ASP A 54 5.90 -5.24 20.10
C ASP A 54 6.18 -6.73 19.87
N VAL A 55 7.35 -7.01 19.33
CA VAL A 55 7.89 -8.36 19.18
C VAL A 55 9.27 -8.41 19.82
N GLU A 56 9.47 -9.43 20.65
CA GLU A 56 10.78 -9.84 21.14
C GLU A 56 11.21 -11.09 20.36
N ARG A 57 12.23 -10.94 19.50
CA ARG A 57 12.76 -12.05 18.71
C ARG A 57 14.20 -11.80 18.30
N ASP A 58 15.07 -12.80 18.43
CA ASP A 58 16.45 -12.77 17.95
C ASP A 58 17.25 -11.53 18.44
N GLY A 59 16.97 -11.07 19.67
CA GLY A 59 17.59 -9.88 20.26
C GLY A 59 16.99 -8.54 19.81
N TYR A 60 15.99 -8.55 18.91
CA TYR A 60 15.19 -7.37 18.58
C TYR A 60 14.00 -7.26 19.54
N VAL A 61 13.85 -6.09 20.16
CA VAL A 61 12.67 -5.69 20.93
C VAL A 61 12.16 -4.39 20.32
N GLY A 62 10.94 -4.40 19.79
CA GLY A 62 10.31 -3.21 19.24
C GLY A 62 9.09 -3.51 18.40
N PRO A 63 8.56 -2.51 17.68
CA PRO A 63 7.30 -2.65 16.97
C PRO A 63 7.42 -3.69 15.87
N ARG A 64 6.38 -4.51 15.73
CA ARG A 64 6.29 -5.55 14.70
C ARG A 64 6.29 -4.96 13.29
N PHE A 65 5.57 -3.84 13.12
CA PHE A 65 5.47 -3.09 11.87
C PHE A 65 5.89 -1.65 12.11
N ARG A 66 6.77 -1.14 11.25
CA ARG A 66 7.24 0.25 11.30
C ARG A 66 6.79 0.97 10.05
N ARG A 67 6.16 2.13 10.21
CA ARG A 67 5.80 2.98 9.07
C ARG A 67 7.06 3.50 8.39
N VAL A 68 7.16 3.30 7.09
CA VAL A 68 8.23 3.81 6.25
C VAL A 68 7.74 5.13 5.65
N VAL A 69 8.25 6.24 6.19
CA VAL A 69 7.91 7.57 5.68
C VAL A 69 8.71 7.83 4.41
N GLY A 70 8.06 7.61 3.28
CA GLY A 70 8.62 7.88 1.96
C GLY A 70 7.51 7.76 0.95
N ARG A 71 7.23 8.82 0.20
CA ARG A 71 6.35 8.72 -0.97
C ARG A 71 6.97 7.64 -1.86
N PRO A 72 6.27 6.59 -2.33
CA PRO A 72 6.79 5.84 -3.46
C PRO A 72 7.08 6.90 -4.53
N SER A 73 8.32 6.96 -5.00
CA SER A 73 8.70 7.90 -6.05
C SER A 73 7.71 7.71 -7.19
N ARG A 74 6.85 8.71 -7.41
CA ARG A 74 5.93 8.78 -8.55
C ARG A 74 6.74 9.03 -9.81
N ASN A 75 7.50 8.04 -10.25
CA ASN A 75 8.00 7.92 -11.61
C ASN A 75 7.49 6.54 -12.06
N GLU A 76 6.50 6.35 -12.92
CA GLU A 76 6.05 7.12 -14.06
C GLU A 76 4.52 7.26 -14.03
N SER A 77 4.05 8.51 -14.00
CA SER A 77 2.78 8.83 -14.65
C SER A 77 2.99 8.54 -16.14
N VAL A 78 2.45 7.43 -16.64
CA VAL A 78 2.19 7.30 -18.07
C VAL A 78 1.20 8.41 -18.39
N HIS A 79 1.74 9.50 -18.94
CA HIS A 79 0.97 10.58 -19.51
C HIS A 79 0.33 10.03 -20.78
N CYS A 80 -0.82 9.36 -20.66
CA CYS A 80 -1.67 9.02 -21.80
C CYS A 80 -2.42 10.27 -22.28
N GLN A 81 -1.68 11.32 -22.65
CA GLN A 81 -2.21 12.50 -23.33
C GLN A 81 -1.22 13.01 -24.38
N ASP A 82 -0.58 12.12 -25.15
CA ASP A 82 0.25 12.52 -26.30
C ASP A 82 0.18 11.51 -27.47
N LEU A 83 -0.98 10.87 -27.68
CA LEU A 83 -1.34 10.38 -29.02
C LEU A 83 -2.19 11.45 -29.70
N CYS A 84 -1.51 12.55 -30.02
CA CYS A 84 -2.00 13.59 -30.88
C CYS A 84 -2.10 13.06 -32.32
N GLU A 85 -3.11 13.58 -33.02
CA GLU A 85 -3.13 13.84 -34.46
C GLU A 85 -3.51 12.66 -35.39
N SER A 86 -4.80 12.65 -35.73
CA SER A 86 -5.35 12.06 -36.94
C SER A 86 -4.50 12.43 -38.16
N PRO A 87 -4.09 11.48 -39.01
CA PRO A 87 -3.45 11.84 -40.27
C PRO A 87 -4.47 12.54 -41.16
N THR A 88 -4.26 13.83 -41.43
CA THR A 88 -4.90 14.54 -42.53
C THR A 88 -4.48 13.87 -43.83
N SER A 89 -5.38 13.08 -44.42
CA SER A 89 -5.22 12.60 -45.79
C SER A 89 -5.48 13.73 -46.77
N THR A 90 -4.38 14.20 -47.35
CA THR A 90 -4.30 14.89 -48.64
C THR A 90 -5.14 14.19 -49.70
N THR A 91 -5.99 14.95 -50.40
CA THR A 91 -6.15 14.78 -51.86
C THR A 91 -6.15 16.15 -52.50
N ASN A 92 -5.07 16.39 -53.23
CA ASN A 92 -4.85 17.49 -54.16
C ASN A 92 -5.47 17.12 -55.52
N THR A 93 -5.71 18.15 -56.35
CA THR A 93 -5.82 18.09 -57.83
C THR A 93 -7.20 17.61 -58.34
N HIS A 94 -7.96 18.34 -59.18
CA HIS A 94 -7.62 19.24 -60.29
C HIS A 94 -8.75 20.24 -60.55
#